data_AF-A0A4V1RU93-F1
#
_entry.id   AF-A0A4V1RU93-F1
#
_cell.length_a   1.000
_cell.length_b   1.000
_cell.length_c   1.000
_cell.angle_alpha   90.00
_cell.angle_beta   90.00
_cell.angle_gamma   90.00
#
_symmetry.space_group_name_H-M   'P 1'
#
loop_
_entity.id
_entity.type
_entity.pdbx_description
1 polymer ?
#
loop_
_entity_poly.entity_id
_entity_poly.type
_entity_poly.pdbx_seq_one_letter_code
_entity_poly.pdbx_strand_id
1 'polypeptide(L)' 'MNVSVTPELERSVAARVAAGRYRTASEVVRAALRLLDKEEPLDPVNPSSRNGEIDAHVGPAR' A
#
# COMPACT_ATOMS: atom_id res chain seq x y z
N MET A 1 12.75 -5.71 8.29
CA MET A 1 11.69 -5.17 9.17
C MET A 1 11.08 -6.34 9.92
N ASN A 2 10.99 -6.26 11.25
CA ASN A 2 10.35 -7.29 12.06
C ASN A 2 8.97 -6.78 12.47
N VAL A 3 7.94 -7.59 12.30
CA VAL A 3 6.56 -7.22 12.65
C VAL A 3 6.02 -8.25 13.61
N SER A 4 5.44 -7.79 14.71
CA SER A 4 4.74 -8.66 15.65
C SER A 4 3.30 -8.83 15.16
N VAL A 5 2.83 -10.06 15.13
CA VAL A 5 1.46 -10.42 14.76
C VAL A 5 0.85 -11.25 15.87
N THR A 6 -0.48 -11.35 15.89
CA THR A 6 -1.16 -12.18 16.88
C THR A 6 -0.89 -13.68 16.61
N PRO A 7 -0.96 -14.56 17.63
CA PRO A 7 -0.76 -16.00 17.44
C PRO A 7 -1.75 -16.63 16.44
N GLU A 8 -2.94 -16.06 16.25
CA GLU A 8 -3.92 -16.50 15.25
C GLU A 8 -3.42 -16.23 13.82
N LEU A 9 -2.83 -15.05 13.61
CA LEU A 9 -2.25 -14.67 12.32
C LEU A 9 -1.00 -15.49 12.02
N GLU A 10 -0.17 -15.76 13.01
CA GLU A 10 1.00 -16.64 12.87
C GLU A 10 0.59 -18.05 12.43
N ARG A 11 -0.41 -18.65 13.08
CA ARG A 11 -0.98 -19.94 12.68
C ARG A 11 -1.54 -19.92 11.25
N SER A 12 -2.22 -18.84 10.89
CA SER A 12 -2.77 -18.63 9.55
C SER A 12 -1.68 -18.53 8.46
N VAL A 13 -0.55 -17.90 8.78
CA VAL A 13 0.61 -17.81 7.89
C VAL A 13 1.30 -19.17 7.78
N ALA A 14 1.55 -19.85 8.91
CA ALA A 14 2.18 -21.16 8.95
C ALA A 14 1.40 -22.20 8.13
N ALA A 15 0.08 -22.23 8.24
CA ALA A 15 -0.77 -23.13 7.46
C ALA A 15 -0.67 -22.89 5.94
N ARG A 16 -0.53 -21.63 5.50
CA ARG A 16 -0.38 -21.29 4.08
C ARG A 16 0.98 -21.69 3.51
N VAL A 17 2.03 -21.60 4.31
CA VAL A 17 3.37 -22.10 3.96
C VAL A 17 3.36 -23.63 3.90
N ALA A 18 2.78 -24.29 4.91
CA ALA A 18 2.67 -25.75 4.95
C ALA A 18 1.86 -26.33 3.78
N ALA A 19 0.87 -25.59 3.27
CA ALA A 19 0.12 -25.97 2.07
C ALA A 19 0.94 -25.89 0.76
N GLY A 20 2.20 -25.45 0.81
CA GLY A 20 3.11 -25.39 -0.35
C GLY A 20 2.85 -24.27 -1.33
N ARG A 21 1.82 -23.44 -1.12
CA ARG A 21 1.48 -22.29 -1.99
C ARG A 21 2.44 -21.11 -1.85
N TYR A 22 3.15 -21.03 -0.73
CA TYR A 22 4.13 -19.99 -0.43
C TYR A 22 5.35 -20.62 0.24
N ARG A 23 6.56 -20.15 -0.08
CA ARG A 23 7.80 -20.74 0.48
C ARG A 23 8.16 -20.14 1.84
N THR A 24 7.74 -18.90 2.08
CA THR A 24 8.10 -18.14 3.29
C THR A 24 6.93 -17.36 3.86
N ALA A 25 6.99 -17.03 5.16
CA ALA A 25 6.03 -16.15 5.82
C ALA A 25 5.97 -14.77 5.15
N SER A 26 7.12 -14.21 4.75
CA SER A 26 7.17 -12.91 4.08
C SER A 26 6.44 -12.89 2.73
N GLU A 27 6.42 -14.02 2.01
CA GLU A 27 5.62 -14.13 0.78
C GLU A 27 4.12 -14.14 1.06
N VAL A 28 3.69 -14.86 2.10
CA VAL A 28 2.27 -14.86 2.53
C VAL A 28 1.84 -13.44 2.89
N VAL A 29 2.64 -12.72 3.68
CA VAL A 29 2.33 -11.35 4.10
C VAL A 29 2.28 -10.41 2.91
N ARG A 30 3.23 -10.48 1.96
CA ARG A 30 3.17 -9.67 0.73
C ARG A 30 1.94 -9.96 -0.12
N ALA A 31 1.54 -11.23 -0.24
CA ALA A 31 0.34 -11.59 -0.98
C ALA A 31 -0.93 -11.05 -0.29
N ALA A 32 -0.99 -11.11 1.04
CA ALA A 32 -2.08 -10.55 1.82
C ALA A 32 -2.17 -9.02 1.69
N LEU A 33 -1.04 -8.31 1.79
CA LEU A 33 -0.99 -6.86 1.61
C LEU A 33 -1.36 -6.45 0.19
N ARG A 34 -0.91 -7.17 -0.84
CA ARG A 34 -1.33 -6.90 -2.22
C ARG A 34 -2.83 -7.11 -2.44
N LEU A 35 -3.45 -8.04 -1.71
CA LEU A 35 -4.91 -8.20 -1.73
C LEU A 35 -5.59 -7.04 -1.02
N LEU A 36 -5.06 -6.61 0.13
CA LEU A 36 -5.56 -5.43 0.84
C LEU A 36 -5.48 -4.17 -0.03
N ASP A 37 -4.35 -3.91 -0.67
CA ASP A 37 -4.14 -2.75 -1.56
C ASP A 37 -5.10 -2.71 -2.76
N LYS A 38 -5.70 -3.84 -3.15
CA LYS A 38 -6.71 -3.86 -4.23
C LYS A 38 -8.06 -3.35 -3.74
N GLU A 39 -8.38 -3.61 -2.48
CA GLU A 39 -9.62 -3.18 -1.84
C GLU A 39 -9.48 -1.76 -1.27
N GLU A 40 -8.31 -1.45 -0.73
CA GLU A 40 -7.93 -0.17 -0.15
C GLU A 40 -6.61 0.30 -0.81
N PRO A 41 -6.68 0.80 -2.05
CA PRO A 41 -5.50 1.33 -2.71
C PRO A 41 -4.97 2.49 -1.86
N LEU A 42 -3.75 2.30 -1.34
CA LEU A 42 -3.02 3.37 -0.71
C LEU A 42 -2.80 4.44 -1.77
N ASP A 43 -3.58 5.52 -1.72
CA ASP A 43 -3.45 6.65 -2.64
C ASP A 43 -1.97 7.05 -2.66
N PRO A 44 -1.24 6.83 -3.76
CA PRO A 44 0.14 7.24 -3.85
C PRO A 44 0.10 8.74 -4.07
N VAL A 45 -0.10 9.48 -2.98
CA VAL A 45 -0.04 10.94 -2.85
C VAL A 45 -0.06 11.65 -4.19
N ASN A 46 -1.22 12.08 -4.68
CA ASN A 46 -1.29 12.90 -5.91
C ASN A 46 -0.45 14.18 -5.70
N PRO A 47 0.78 14.28 -6.26
CA PRO A 47 1.59 15.47 -6.08
C PRO A 47 1.14 16.59 -7.02
N SER A 48 0.20 16.32 -7.94
CA SER A 48 -0.22 17.22 -8.99
C SER A 48 -1.32 18.21 -8.58
N SER A 49 -1.89 18.12 -7.38
CA SER A 49 -2.82 19.14 -6.87
C SER A 49 -2.13 20.40 -6.33
N ARG A 50 -0.79 20.51 -6.37
CA ARG A 50 -0.07 21.68 -5.85
C ARG A 50 0.36 22.71 -6.90
N ASN A 51 0.36 22.37 -8.19
CA ASN A 51 0.86 23.27 -9.24
C ASN A 51 -0.20 23.49 -10.33
N GLY A 52 -1.07 24.48 -10.12
CA GLY A 52 -2.05 24.90 -11.13
C GLY A 52 -2.68 26.27 -10.89
N GLU A 53 -2.56 26.84 -9.68
CA GLU A 53 -3.09 28.17 -9.37
C GLU A 53 -1.98 29.22 -9.23
N ILE A 54 -1.05 29.25 -10.19
CA ILE A 54 -0.14 30.37 -10.40
C ILE A 54 -0.08 30.75 -11.88
N ASP A 55 -1.21 31.02 -12.52
CA ASP A 55 -1.19 31.76 -13.78
C ASP A 55 -2.40 32.69 -13.93
N ALA A 56 -2.10 33.92 -14.34
CA ALA A 56 -2.99 34.93 -14.92
C ALA A 56 -3.98 35.71 -14.02
N HIS A 57 -3.44 36.55 -13.12
CA HIS A 57 -4.02 37.91 -12.95
C HIS A 57 -2.95 39.00 -12.95
N VAL A 58 -2.11 39.03 -13.99
CA VAL A 58 -1.45 40.27 -14.40
C VAL A 58 -2.46 41.04 -15.26
N GLY A 59 -3.20 41.95 -14.62
CA GLY A 59 -4.04 42.91 -15.33
C GLY A 59 -3.18 43.88 -16.14
N PRO A 60 -3.61 44.33 -17.33
CA PRO A 60 -2.79 45.20 -18.15
C PRO A 60 -2.67 46.57 -17.49
N ALA A 61 -1.45 47.10 -17.49
CA ALA A 61 -1.15 48.48 -17.15
C ALA A 61 -1.95 49.44 -18.03
N ARG A 62 -2.79 50.28 -17.41
CA ARG A 62 -3.31 51.53 -17.97
C ARG A 62 -3.49 52.55 -16.86
#